data_AF-A0AA45USJ9-F1
#
_entry.id   AF-A0AA45USJ9-F1
#
_cell.length_a   1.000
_cell.length_b   1.000
_cell.length_c   1.000
_cell.angle_alpha   90.00
_cell.angle_beta   90.00
_cell.angle_gamma   90.00
#
_symmetry.space_group_name_H-M   'P 1'
#
loop_
_entity.id
_entity.type
_entity.pdbx_description
1 polymer ?
#
loop_
_entity_poly.entity_id
_entity_poly.type
_entity_poly.pdbx_seq_one_letter_code
_entity_poly.pdbx_strand_id
1 'polypeptide(L)'
;MQCLQALLHLDQSRSAINPFAEQSPDIVCHVSDAVTKLVDAIAILSRANAYVTTGKVEESAAITDTKRRIERHINTSCCAISSMSDASISHLVTESNGRCTESEIRTMAYHLLTEAASISSLIRDDEKESNRKSALHAFSTVASILQRMVGHPLPDSIDTQLCKIVQISMERALEEHVRNAAGVCINDDVFGSGYNLSIMLLEAVSTMHAVHTSFNTTQTVIEGDIENCKRTILGIGEKLQEALAVLRGRSLNEVTSLGDANAFSHITGLLAYAQSLLESIDVNSLPSHALHGKLLNNVRNTLQEAAAICIKQQYAGNPEYSAPAECDCANHRAWGFPSTRFAAIDTSLVGDFMECRIM
;
A
#
# COMPACT_ATOMS: atom_id res chain seq x y z
N MET A 1 -2.21 32.42 0.47
CA MET A 1 -1.78 32.32 -0.95
C MET A 1 -0.28 32.35 -1.13
N GLN A 2 0.47 33.22 -0.44
CA GLN A 2 1.94 33.30 -0.58
C GLN A 2 2.69 31.99 -0.26
N CYS A 3 2.25 31.20 0.73
CA CYS A 3 2.89 29.92 1.07
C CYS A 3 2.71 28.83 -0.01
N LEU A 4 1.54 28.74 -0.65
CA LEU A 4 1.30 27.81 -1.77
C LEU A 4 2.09 28.24 -3.03
N GLN A 5 2.24 29.54 -3.24
CA GLN A 5 3.09 30.06 -4.30
C GLN A 5 4.58 29.78 -4.03
N ALA A 6 5.01 29.86 -2.77
CA ALA A 6 6.36 29.45 -2.36
C ALA A 6 6.60 27.95 -2.59
N LEU A 7 5.59 27.11 -2.32
CA LEU A 7 5.64 25.67 -2.62
C LEU A 7 5.85 25.44 -4.12
N LEU A 8 5.08 26.12 -4.98
CA LEU A 8 5.21 26.04 -6.43
C LEU A 8 6.60 26.50 -6.94
N HIS A 9 7.17 27.56 -6.36
CA HIS A 9 8.51 28.05 -6.73
C HIS A 9 9.63 27.10 -6.28
N LEU A 10 9.51 26.53 -5.08
CA LEU A 10 10.44 25.50 -4.60
C LEU A 10 10.38 24.26 -5.50
N ASP A 11 9.19 23.88 -5.94
CA ASP A 11 8.97 22.78 -6.88
C ASP A 11 9.64 22.99 -8.24
N GLN A 12 9.49 24.18 -8.81
CA GLN A 12 10.14 24.53 -10.07
C GLN A 12 11.66 24.41 -9.93
N SER A 13 12.21 24.90 -8.83
CA SER A 13 13.63 24.80 -8.52
C SER A 13 14.06 23.34 -8.32
N ARG A 14 13.20 22.54 -7.69
CA ARG A 14 13.41 21.13 -7.39
C ARG A 14 13.42 20.24 -8.62
N SER A 15 12.64 20.58 -9.65
CA SER A 15 12.59 19.82 -10.90
C SER A 15 13.97 19.72 -11.60
N ALA A 16 14.87 20.66 -11.32
CA ALA A 16 16.24 20.69 -11.83
C ALA A 16 17.23 19.87 -10.98
N ILE A 17 16.87 19.47 -9.75
CA ILE A 17 17.74 18.69 -8.88
C ILE A 17 17.87 17.27 -9.46
N ASN A 18 19.12 16.84 -9.63
CA ASN A 18 19.43 15.47 -9.99
C ASN A 18 20.16 14.80 -8.82
N PRO A 19 19.49 13.93 -8.04
CA PRO A 19 20.03 13.30 -6.83
C PRO A 19 21.45 12.75 -6.96
N PHE A 20 21.82 12.26 -8.15
CA PHE A 20 23.11 11.61 -8.39
C PHE A 20 24.15 12.52 -9.07
N ALA A 21 23.77 13.70 -9.53
CA ALA A 21 24.67 14.67 -10.15
C ALA A 21 25.10 15.81 -9.21
N GLU A 22 24.36 16.02 -8.12
CA GLU A 22 24.68 17.06 -7.14
C GLU A 22 26.05 16.85 -6.48
N GLN A 23 26.66 17.95 -6.01
CA GLN A 23 27.95 17.89 -5.30
C GLN A 23 27.82 17.44 -3.84
N SER A 24 26.68 17.74 -3.21
CA SER A 24 26.37 17.32 -1.84
C SER A 24 25.15 16.40 -1.88
N PRO A 25 25.25 15.15 -1.40
CA PRO A 25 24.13 14.22 -1.35
C PRO A 25 23.00 14.71 -0.42
N ASP A 26 23.35 15.53 0.58
CA ASP A 26 22.41 16.06 1.58
C ASP A 26 21.41 17.08 1.02
N ILE A 27 21.66 17.62 -0.17
CA ILE A 27 20.79 18.64 -0.76
C ILE A 27 19.35 18.14 -0.95
N VAL A 28 19.18 16.87 -1.33
CA VAL A 28 17.85 16.26 -1.47
C VAL A 28 17.14 16.21 -0.12
N CYS A 29 17.83 15.79 0.94
CA CYS A 29 17.32 15.74 2.30
C CYS A 29 16.93 17.14 2.80
N HIS A 30 17.81 18.12 2.64
CA HIS A 30 17.56 19.51 3.07
C HIS A 30 16.37 20.15 2.35
N VAL A 31 16.23 19.93 1.04
CA VAL A 31 15.11 20.46 0.27
C VAL A 31 13.81 19.73 0.65
N SER A 32 13.82 18.41 0.84
CA SER A 32 12.67 17.66 1.37
C SER A 32 12.21 18.14 2.73
N ASP A 33 13.15 18.40 3.65
CA ASP A 33 12.83 18.92 4.98
C ASP A 33 12.24 20.33 4.92
N ALA A 34 12.76 21.19 4.05
CA ALA A 34 12.23 22.53 3.84
C ALA A 34 10.80 22.49 3.29
N VAL A 35 10.53 21.62 2.31
CA VAL A 35 9.18 21.42 1.77
C VAL A 35 8.23 20.90 2.84
N THR A 36 8.64 19.90 3.62
CA THR A 36 7.82 19.33 4.71
C THR A 36 7.42 20.41 5.72
N LYS A 37 8.37 21.23 6.17
CA LYS A 37 8.09 22.36 7.08
C LYS A 37 7.17 23.41 6.45
N LEU A 38 7.33 23.69 5.16
CA LEU A 38 6.44 24.62 4.44
C LEU A 38 5.03 24.06 4.34
N VAL A 39 4.89 22.76 4.07
CA VAL A 39 3.60 22.07 4.00
C VAL A 39 2.90 22.10 5.36
N ASP A 40 3.61 21.85 6.46
CA ASP A 40 3.07 21.99 7.82
C ASP A 40 2.55 23.40 8.07
N ALA A 41 3.31 24.43 7.69
CA ALA A 41 2.88 25.82 7.82
C ALA A 41 1.63 26.12 6.98
N ILE A 42 1.57 25.63 5.73
CA ILE A 42 0.37 25.73 4.88
C ILE A 42 -0.80 25.02 5.56
N ALA A 43 -0.59 23.83 6.11
CA ALA A 43 -1.64 23.04 6.71
C ALA A 43 -2.25 23.72 7.94
N ILE A 44 -1.42 24.30 8.81
CA ILE A 44 -1.83 25.09 9.98
C ILE A 44 -2.64 26.31 9.55
N LEU A 45 -2.11 27.09 8.60
CA LEU A 45 -2.79 28.31 8.11
C LEU A 45 -4.13 27.99 7.46
N SER A 46 -4.20 26.91 6.67
CA SER A 46 -5.44 26.47 6.03
C SER A 46 -6.48 25.99 7.04
N ARG A 47 -6.07 25.29 8.12
CA ARG A 47 -6.99 24.88 9.21
C ARG A 47 -7.50 26.09 9.99
N ALA A 48 -6.62 27.03 10.32
CA ALA A 48 -6.99 28.26 11.00
C ALA A 48 -7.99 29.07 10.16
N ASN A 49 -7.74 29.20 8.85
CA ASN A 49 -8.66 29.87 7.95
C ASN A 49 -10.02 29.16 7.88
N ALA A 50 -10.04 27.83 7.72
CA ALA A 50 -11.27 27.04 7.70
C ALA A 50 -12.10 27.26 8.98
N TYR A 51 -11.47 27.15 10.15
CA TYR A 51 -12.11 27.38 11.44
C TYR A 51 -12.73 28.78 11.54
N VAL A 52 -12.00 29.82 11.11
CA VAL A 52 -12.51 31.21 11.11
C VAL A 52 -13.70 31.37 10.15
N THR A 53 -13.69 30.69 9.00
CA THR A 53 -14.73 30.84 7.97
C THR A 53 -15.98 30.02 8.20
N THR A 54 -15.86 28.79 8.73
CA THR A 54 -16.97 27.83 8.80
C THR A 54 -17.28 27.36 10.23
N GLY A 55 -16.44 27.70 11.21
CA GLY A 55 -16.57 27.25 12.59
C GLY A 55 -16.21 25.78 12.82
N LYS A 56 -15.77 25.05 11.77
CA LYS A 56 -15.42 23.63 11.81
C LYS A 56 -14.18 23.32 10.97
N VAL A 57 -13.51 22.21 11.28
CA VAL A 57 -12.33 21.69 10.56
C VAL A 57 -12.55 20.21 10.18
N GLU A 58 -13.80 19.75 10.18
CA GLU A 58 -14.13 18.36 9.83
C GLU A 58 -13.87 18.15 8.33
N GLU A 59 -13.03 17.17 8.00
CA GLU A 59 -12.82 16.69 6.64
C GLU A 59 -13.85 15.61 6.32
N SER A 60 -14.27 15.52 5.06
CA SER A 60 -15.17 14.46 4.61
C SER A 60 -14.51 13.08 4.74
N ALA A 61 -15.35 12.04 4.83
CA ALA A 61 -14.90 10.66 4.76
C ALA A 61 -14.12 10.39 3.46
N ALA A 62 -14.58 10.95 2.33
CA ALA A 62 -13.93 10.87 1.02
C ALA A 62 -12.45 11.29 1.04
N ILE A 63 -12.18 12.46 1.66
CA ILE A 63 -10.84 13.03 1.75
C ILE A 63 -9.98 12.22 2.72
N THR A 64 -10.56 11.81 3.85
CA THR A 64 -9.88 10.97 4.84
C THR A 64 -9.44 9.64 4.22
N ASP A 65 -10.32 9.00 3.46
CA ASP A 65 -10.04 7.75 2.75
C ASP A 65 -8.98 7.93 1.65
N THR A 66 -9.06 9.03 0.89
CA THR A 66 -8.07 9.37 -0.13
C THR A 66 -6.67 9.52 0.46
N LYS A 67 -6.53 10.27 1.57
CA LYS A 67 -5.26 10.41 2.29
C LYS A 67 -4.74 9.07 2.79
N ARG A 68 -5.62 8.25 3.36
CA ARG A 68 -5.29 6.89 3.85
C ARG A 68 -4.76 5.99 2.74
N ARG A 69 -5.36 6.02 1.53
CA ARG A 69 -4.89 5.23 0.37
C ARG A 69 -3.50 5.69 -0.08
N ILE A 70 -3.26 6.99 -0.17
CA ILE A 70 -1.95 7.54 -0.52
C ILE A 70 -0.91 7.15 0.54
N GLU A 71 -1.24 7.27 1.83
CA GLU A 71 -0.35 6.90 2.92
C GLU A 71 0.02 5.41 2.89
N ARG A 72 -0.93 4.51 2.63
CA ARG A 72 -0.65 3.08 2.45
C ARG A 72 0.38 2.83 1.34
N HIS A 73 0.26 3.52 0.21
CA HIS A 73 1.23 3.42 -0.89
C HIS A 73 2.62 3.92 -0.53
N ILE A 74 2.69 5.05 0.17
CA ILE A 74 3.96 5.63 0.60
C ILE A 74 4.64 4.70 1.61
N ASN A 75 3.88 4.18 2.58
CA ASN A 75 4.38 3.21 3.57
C ASN A 75 4.84 1.91 2.90
N THR A 76 4.11 1.44 1.89
CA THR A 76 4.50 0.28 1.06
C THR A 76 5.86 0.52 0.40
N SER A 77 6.05 1.69 -0.21
CA SER A 77 7.34 2.10 -0.78
C SER A 77 8.45 2.19 0.28
N CYS A 78 8.17 2.75 1.46
CA CYS A 78 9.12 2.80 2.57
C CYS A 78 9.60 1.41 2.98
N CYS A 79 8.66 0.47 3.17
CA CYS A 79 8.97 -0.92 3.50
C CYS A 79 9.81 -1.58 2.42
N ALA A 80 9.44 -1.41 1.15
CA ALA A 80 10.17 -1.98 0.03
C ALA A 80 11.62 -1.47 -0.03
N ILE A 81 11.84 -0.15 0.02
CA ILE A 81 13.19 0.46 -0.01
C ILE A 81 14.04 0.03 1.18
N SER A 82 13.45 -0.03 2.38
CA SER A 82 14.16 -0.47 3.59
C SER A 82 14.61 -1.92 3.52
N SER A 83 13.95 -2.72 2.69
CA SER A 83 14.21 -4.15 2.56
C SER A 83 15.13 -4.51 1.39
N MET A 84 15.41 -3.56 0.50
CA MET A 84 16.32 -3.75 -0.63
C MET A 84 17.75 -3.98 -0.16
N SER A 85 18.42 -4.96 -0.78
CA SER A 85 19.83 -5.24 -0.49
C SER A 85 20.76 -4.10 -0.95
N ASP A 86 21.91 -3.96 -0.29
CA ASP A 86 22.95 -3.00 -0.72
C ASP A 86 23.38 -3.26 -2.18
N ALA A 87 23.43 -4.53 -2.60
CA ALA A 87 23.80 -4.92 -3.95
C ALA A 87 22.84 -4.38 -5.04
N SER A 88 21.59 -4.14 -4.70
CA SER A 88 20.62 -3.56 -5.64
C SER A 88 20.65 -2.03 -5.67
N ILE A 89 21.22 -1.42 -4.63
CA ILE A 89 21.45 0.03 -4.56
C ILE A 89 22.85 0.40 -5.10
N SER A 90 23.79 -0.54 -5.15
CA SER A 90 25.18 -0.28 -5.58
C SER A 90 25.30 0.19 -7.04
N HIS A 91 24.34 -0.15 -7.90
CA HIS A 91 24.26 0.43 -9.24
C HIS A 91 24.09 1.95 -9.20
N LEU A 92 23.26 2.46 -8.29
CA LEU A 92 23.00 3.89 -8.11
C LEU A 92 24.20 4.60 -7.49
N VAL A 93 24.96 3.91 -6.62
CA VAL A 93 26.27 4.38 -6.15
C VAL A 93 27.21 4.59 -7.35
N THR A 94 27.20 3.67 -8.31
CA THR A 94 27.98 3.80 -9.55
C THR A 94 27.49 4.96 -10.42
N GLU A 95 26.17 5.15 -10.58
CA GLU A 95 25.59 6.32 -11.28
C GLU A 95 25.95 7.64 -10.60
N SER A 96 26.11 7.65 -9.28
CA SER A 96 26.60 8.80 -8.53
C SER A 96 28.12 9.03 -8.64
N ASN A 97 28.83 8.22 -9.44
CA ASN A 97 30.30 8.19 -9.49
C ASN A 97 30.95 7.96 -8.12
N GLY A 98 30.32 7.16 -7.26
CA GLY A 98 30.77 6.88 -5.89
C GLY A 98 30.61 8.03 -4.90
N ARG A 99 29.85 9.07 -5.24
CA ARG A 99 29.61 10.23 -4.36
C ARG A 99 28.60 9.95 -3.24
N CYS A 100 27.70 9.01 -3.46
CA CYS A 100 26.70 8.59 -2.48
C CYS A 100 26.97 7.14 -2.07
N THR A 101 26.79 6.84 -0.80
CA THR A 101 26.74 5.48 -0.24
C THR A 101 25.33 4.92 -0.35
N GLU A 102 25.19 3.59 -0.23
CA GLU A 102 23.89 2.91 -0.22
C GLU A 102 22.99 3.41 0.92
N SER A 103 23.58 3.75 2.08
CA SER A 103 22.85 4.30 3.22
C SER A 103 22.34 5.72 2.96
N GLU A 104 23.14 6.57 2.31
CA GLU A 104 22.72 7.92 1.91
C GLU A 104 21.59 7.87 0.88
N ILE A 105 21.66 6.95 -0.09
CA ILE A 105 20.60 6.77 -1.09
C ILE A 105 19.27 6.34 -0.44
N ARG A 106 19.30 5.41 0.52
CA ARG A 106 18.11 5.06 1.30
C ARG A 106 17.57 6.23 2.10
N THR A 107 18.46 7.02 2.69
CA THR A 107 18.10 8.20 3.48
C THR A 107 17.39 9.24 2.60
N MET A 108 17.96 9.55 1.44
CA MET A 108 17.34 10.45 0.46
C MET A 108 15.95 9.95 0.02
N ALA A 109 15.82 8.65 -0.26
CA ALA A 109 14.54 8.05 -0.61
C ALA A 109 13.49 8.15 0.51
N TYR A 110 13.91 7.98 1.77
CA TYR A 110 13.05 8.16 2.94
C TYR A 110 12.59 9.62 3.11
N HIS A 111 13.47 10.60 2.93
CA HIS A 111 13.11 12.02 2.95
C HIS A 111 12.11 12.37 1.84
N LEU A 112 12.28 11.81 0.64
CA LEU A 112 11.32 11.96 -0.47
C LEU A 112 9.95 11.36 -0.14
N LEU A 113 9.92 10.16 0.45
CA LEU A 113 8.66 9.51 0.84
C LEU A 113 7.95 10.27 1.97
N THR A 114 8.70 10.78 2.95
CA THR A 114 8.17 11.61 4.03
C THR A 114 7.58 12.91 3.48
N GLU A 115 8.27 13.54 2.53
CA GLU A 115 7.76 14.72 1.85
C GLU A 115 6.49 14.41 1.05
N ALA A 116 6.44 13.29 0.31
CA ALA A 116 5.24 12.87 -0.42
C ALA A 116 4.04 12.71 0.53
N ALA A 117 4.26 12.13 1.72
CA ALA A 117 3.22 11.99 2.74
C ALA A 117 2.77 13.36 3.26
N SER A 118 3.73 14.25 3.53
CA SER A 118 3.46 15.62 3.94
C SER A 118 2.61 16.35 2.91
N ILE A 119 3.01 16.36 1.62
CA ILE A 119 2.26 17.00 0.53
C ILE A 119 0.83 16.47 0.44
N SER A 120 0.64 15.16 0.65
CA SER A 120 -0.68 14.52 0.64
C SER A 120 -1.62 15.02 1.74
N SER A 121 -1.07 15.54 2.85
CA SER A 121 -1.87 16.17 3.91
C SER A 121 -2.55 17.47 3.49
N LEU A 122 -2.14 18.08 2.37
CA LEU A 122 -2.74 19.30 1.84
C LEU A 122 -4.12 19.08 1.23
N ILE A 123 -4.44 17.86 0.80
CA ILE A 123 -5.73 17.49 0.17
C ILE A 123 -6.91 17.81 1.11
N ARG A 124 -7.89 18.60 0.66
CA ARG A 124 -9.08 19.01 1.44
C ARG A 124 -10.33 19.22 0.57
N ASP A 125 -11.50 19.18 1.20
CA ASP A 125 -12.81 19.29 0.52
C ASP A 125 -12.98 20.60 -0.27
N ASP A 126 -12.76 21.74 0.38
CA ASP A 126 -13.02 23.07 -0.20
C ASP A 126 -11.78 23.68 -0.88
N GLU A 127 -10.83 22.85 -1.28
CA GLU A 127 -9.57 23.34 -1.81
C GLU A 127 -9.73 23.85 -3.25
N LYS A 128 -9.30 25.09 -3.48
CA LYS A 128 -9.30 25.70 -4.83
C LYS A 128 -8.52 24.82 -5.80
N GLU A 129 -9.02 24.71 -7.03
CA GLU A 129 -8.38 23.90 -8.09
C GLU A 129 -6.90 24.25 -8.28
N SER A 130 -6.53 25.53 -8.21
CA SER A 130 -5.14 25.98 -8.28
C SER A 130 -4.25 25.38 -7.19
N ASN A 131 -4.78 25.21 -5.98
CA ASN A 131 -4.04 24.65 -4.86
C ASN A 131 -3.92 23.13 -5.02
N ARG A 132 -5.01 22.44 -5.41
CA ARG A 132 -4.99 21.01 -5.70
C ARG A 132 -3.97 20.66 -6.80
N LYS A 133 -3.92 21.48 -7.87
CA LYS A 133 -2.90 21.36 -8.93
C LYS A 133 -1.48 21.62 -8.46
N SER A 134 -1.29 22.57 -7.53
CA SER A 134 0.03 22.85 -6.95
C SER A 134 0.54 21.67 -6.12
N ALA A 135 -0.32 21.07 -5.28
CA ALA A 135 0.02 19.88 -4.52
C ALA A 135 0.31 18.67 -5.43
N LEU A 136 -0.48 18.47 -6.50
CA LEU A 136 -0.21 17.43 -7.50
C LEU A 136 1.15 17.62 -8.18
N HIS A 137 1.51 18.85 -8.57
CA HIS A 137 2.80 19.11 -9.19
C HIS A 137 3.97 18.78 -8.25
N ALA A 138 3.82 19.09 -6.96
CA ALA A 138 4.83 18.78 -5.94
C ALA A 138 4.98 17.27 -5.74
N PHE A 139 3.84 16.59 -5.63
CA PHE A 139 3.82 15.14 -5.54
C PHE A 139 4.45 14.47 -6.76
N SER A 140 4.12 14.94 -7.97
CA SER A 140 4.66 14.41 -9.22
C SER A 140 6.18 14.59 -9.32
N THR A 141 6.69 15.73 -8.87
CA THR A 141 8.14 16.00 -8.82
C THR A 141 8.83 14.99 -7.92
N VAL A 142 8.34 14.80 -6.69
CA VAL A 142 8.88 13.83 -5.73
C VAL A 142 8.82 12.40 -6.27
N ALA A 143 7.68 11.99 -6.84
CA ALA A 143 7.51 10.67 -7.44
C ALA A 143 8.50 10.44 -8.58
N SER A 144 8.73 11.44 -9.44
CA SER A 144 9.68 11.34 -10.56
C SER A 144 11.13 11.17 -10.08
N ILE A 145 11.50 11.84 -8.99
CA ILE A 145 12.83 11.73 -8.38
C ILE A 145 12.99 10.32 -7.81
N LEU A 146 12.00 9.83 -7.05
CA LEU A 146 12.04 8.49 -6.47
C LEU A 146 12.09 7.39 -7.54
N GLN A 147 11.33 7.54 -8.64
CA GLN A 147 11.36 6.57 -9.75
C GLN A 147 12.75 6.49 -10.41
N ARG A 148 13.44 7.62 -10.59
CA ARG A 148 14.83 7.63 -11.08
C ARG A 148 15.77 6.95 -10.09
N MET A 149 15.54 7.12 -8.79
CA MET A 149 16.35 6.48 -7.76
C MET A 149 16.13 4.97 -7.67
N VAL A 150 14.97 4.44 -8.04
CA VAL A 150 14.69 3.00 -7.88
C VAL A 150 15.20 2.17 -9.06
N GLY A 151 15.51 2.81 -10.20
CA GLY A 151 16.26 2.22 -11.33
C GLY A 151 15.62 1.00 -12.01
N HIS A 152 16.14 0.62 -13.18
CA HIS A 152 15.59 -0.52 -13.94
C HIS A 152 16.08 -1.87 -13.40
N PRO A 153 15.17 -2.83 -13.14
CA PRO A 153 15.48 -4.08 -12.47
C PRO A 153 16.50 -4.96 -13.21
N LEU A 154 17.45 -5.52 -12.46
CA LEU A 154 18.26 -6.69 -12.87
C LEU A 154 17.37 -7.93 -13.11
N PRO A 155 17.84 -8.99 -13.79
CA PRO A 155 17.02 -10.17 -14.07
C PRO A 155 16.55 -10.86 -12.77
N ASP A 156 15.23 -11.05 -12.64
CA ASP A 156 14.49 -11.90 -11.67
C ASP A 156 15.13 -12.14 -10.29
N SER A 157 15.41 -11.05 -9.56
CA SER A 157 15.76 -11.10 -8.14
C SER A 157 14.61 -10.61 -7.26
N ILE A 158 14.67 -10.89 -5.96
CA ILE A 158 13.75 -10.34 -4.95
C ILE A 158 13.79 -8.80 -4.97
N ASP A 159 14.98 -8.22 -5.11
CA ASP A 159 15.14 -6.76 -5.19
C ASP A 159 14.46 -6.17 -6.43
N THR A 160 14.46 -6.89 -7.56
CA THR A 160 13.71 -6.50 -8.76
C THR A 160 12.21 -6.43 -8.50
N GLN A 161 11.68 -7.31 -7.64
CA GLN A 161 10.28 -7.25 -7.23
C GLN A 161 10.02 -6.04 -6.32
N LEU A 162 10.94 -5.71 -5.40
CA LEU A 162 10.83 -4.54 -4.54
C LEU A 162 10.89 -3.23 -5.34
N CYS A 163 11.78 -3.11 -6.32
CA CYS A 163 11.81 -1.97 -7.22
C CYS A 163 10.47 -1.77 -7.93
N LYS A 164 9.88 -2.86 -8.44
CA LYS A 164 8.54 -2.83 -9.06
C LYS A 164 7.45 -2.43 -8.08
N ILE A 165 7.52 -2.89 -6.82
CA ILE A 165 6.57 -2.51 -5.78
C ILE A 165 6.65 -1.01 -5.50
N VAL A 166 7.84 -0.42 -5.39
CA VAL A 166 7.99 1.03 -5.20
C VAL A 166 7.43 1.79 -6.39
N GLN A 167 7.77 1.37 -7.62
CA GLN A 167 7.27 2.00 -8.85
C GLN A 167 5.74 1.99 -8.90
N ILE A 168 5.11 0.82 -8.74
CA ILE A 168 3.66 0.67 -8.78
C ILE A 168 3.01 1.45 -7.63
N SER A 169 3.55 1.39 -6.42
CA SER A 169 2.97 2.09 -5.27
C SER A 169 2.98 3.60 -5.46
N MET A 170 4.08 4.17 -5.97
CA MET A 170 4.15 5.60 -6.24
C MET A 170 3.27 6.03 -7.43
N GLU A 171 3.17 5.21 -8.48
CA GLU A 171 2.23 5.45 -9.58
C GLU A 171 0.79 5.52 -9.07
N ARG A 172 0.40 4.57 -8.20
CA ARG A 172 -0.93 4.53 -7.61
C ARG A 172 -1.19 5.72 -6.69
N ALA A 173 -0.23 6.09 -5.85
CA ALA A 173 -0.33 7.31 -5.05
C ALA A 173 -0.49 8.58 -5.91
N LEU A 174 0.21 8.66 -7.05
CA LEU A 174 0.06 9.75 -8.00
C LEU A 174 -1.33 9.75 -8.65
N GLU A 175 -1.88 8.59 -9.02
CA GLU A 175 -3.23 8.47 -9.56
C GLU A 175 -4.32 8.97 -8.59
N GLU A 176 -4.17 8.75 -7.28
CA GLU A 176 -5.04 9.36 -6.26
C GLU A 176 -4.93 10.89 -6.25
N HIS A 177 -3.71 11.44 -6.31
CA HIS A 177 -3.49 12.89 -6.41
C HIS A 177 -4.07 13.49 -7.69
N VAL A 178 -3.95 12.81 -8.84
CA VAL A 178 -4.52 13.25 -10.12
C VAL A 178 -6.04 13.31 -10.05
N ARG A 179 -6.68 12.29 -9.46
CA ARG A 179 -8.14 12.27 -9.25
C ARG A 179 -8.60 13.39 -8.34
N ASN A 180 -7.91 13.60 -7.21
CA ASN A 180 -8.19 14.71 -6.31
C ASN A 180 -8.05 16.08 -7.02
N ALA A 181 -7.00 16.27 -7.82
CA ALA A 181 -6.82 17.49 -8.60
C ALA A 181 -7.93 17.72 -9.64
N ALA A 182 -8.54 16.66 -10.16
CA ALA A 182 -9.73 16.72 -11.02
C ALA A 182 -11.03 16.96 -10.23
N GLY A 183 -11.01 16.91 -8.90
CA GLY A 183 -12.18 17.08 -8.04
C GLY A 183 -12.98 15.79 -7.86
N VAL A 184 -12.37 14.65 -8.19
CA VAL A 184 -12.96 13.33 -8.05
C VAL A 184 -12.38 12.70 -6.79
N CYS A 185 -13.16 12.69 -5.71
CA CYS A 185 -12.84 11.91 -4.51
C CYS A 185 -13.67 10.62 -4.54
N ILE A 186 -13.03 9.49 -4.23
CA ILE A 186 -13.73 8.22 -4.06
C ILE A 186 -14.03 8.05 -2.58
N ASN A 187 -15.33 8.02 -2.24
CA ASN A 187 -15.78 7.53 -0.94
C ASN A 187 -15.56 6.03 -0.88
N ASP A 188 -15.08 5.50 0.25
CA ASP A 188 -15.13 4.05 0.51
C ASP A 188 -16.55 3.56 0.84
N ASP A 189 -17.57 4.40 0.63
CA ASP A 189 -18.97 3.99 0.62
C ASP A 189 -19.13 2.89 -0.43
N VAL A 190 -19.12 1.65 0.06
CA VAL A 190 -19.06 0.37 -0.66
C VAL A 190 -17.62 -0.14 -0.85
N PHE A 191 -17.17 -0.97 0.11
CA PHE A 191 -16.24 -2.09 -0.12
C PHE A 191 -16.38 -2.59 -1.57
N GLY A 192 -15.42 -2.29 -2.46
CA GLY A 192 -15.53 -2.77 -3.83
C GLY A 192 -14.80 -2.08 -4.97
N SER A 193 -13.56 -1.59 -4.79
CA SER A 193 -12.71 -1.39 -5.96
C SER A 193 -11.57 -2.42 -5.95
N GLY A 194 -11.35 -3.10 -7.09
CA GLY A 194 -10.14 -3.92 -7.29
C GLY A 194 -8.85 -3.11 -7.13
N TYR A 195 -8.95 -1.78 -7.26
CA TYR A 195 -7.92 -0.83 -6.88
C TYR A 195 -7.47 -1.02 -5.42
N ASN A 196 -8.39 -0.97 -4.44
CA ASN A 196 -8.08 -1.17 -3.02
C ASN A 196 -7.44 -2.54 -2.73
N LEU A 197 -7.87 -3.58 -3.44
CA LEU A 197 -7.29 -4.91 -3.30
C LEU A 197 -5.82 -4.95 -3.74
N SER A 198 -5.47 -4.31 -4.86
CA SER A 198 -4.08 -4.25 -5.32
C SER A 198 -3.15 -3.54 -4.31
N ILE A 199 -3.62 -2.47 -3.67
CA ILE A 199 -2.89 -1.74 -2.62
C ILE A 199 -2.64 -2.66 -1.42
N MET A 200 -3.70 -3.30 -0.93
CA MET A 200 -3.63 -4.19 0.23
C MET A 200 -2.62 -5.32 0.03
N LEU A 201 -2.62 -5.93 -1.16
CA LEU A 201 -1.68 -7.00 -1.46
C LEU A 201 -0.24 -6.49 -1.60
N LEU A 202 0.00 -5.32 -2.20
CA LEU A 202 1.34 -4.71 -2.26
C LEU A 202 1.87 -4.37 -0.86
N GLU A 203 1.03 -3.81 0.01
CA GLU A 203 1.35 -3.51 1.41
C GLU A 203 1.72 -4.79 2.17
N ALA A 204 0.92 -5.85 2.02
CA ALA A 204 1.17 -7.14 2.64
C ALA A 204 2.49 -7.78 2.15
N VAL A 205 2.74 -7.81 0.83
CA VAL A 205 4.01 -8.32 0.26
C VAL A 205 5.21 -7.57 0.82
N SER A 206 5.13 -6.23 0.83
CA SER A 206 6.24 -5.38 1.31
C SER A 206 6.52 -5.60 2.79
N THR A 207 5.46 -5.74 3.59
CA THR A 207 5.58 -6.03 5.02
C THR A 207 6.19 -7.39 5.28
N MET A 208 5.76 -8.43 4.55
CA MET A 208 6.34 -9.77 4.67
C MET A 208 7.82 -9.77 4.29
N HIS A 209 8.20 -8.99 3.28
CA HIS A 209 9.59 -8.89 2.87
C HIS A 209 10.44 -8.12 3.90
N ALA A 210 9.92 -7.04 4.49
CA ALA A 210 10.60 -6.33 5.58
C ALA A 210 10.84 -7.23 6.80
N VAL A 211 9.82 -8.02 7.18
CA VAL A 211 9.96 -9.03 8.23
C VAL A 211 11.02 -10.05 7.83
N HIS A 212 10.99 -10.61 6.62
CA HIS A 212 11.99 -11.56 6.13
C HIS A 212 13.43 -11.02 6.19
N THR A 213 13.64 -9.78 5.72
CA THR A 213 14.98 -9.17 5.70
C THR A 213 15.50 -8.89 7.11
N SER A 214 14.62 -8.53 8.06
CA SER A 214 15.01 -8.39 9.48
C SER A 214 15.61 -9.68 10.07
N PHE A 215 15.11 -10.86 9.66
CA PHE A 215 15.67 -12.14 10.09
C PHE A 215 17.11 -12.37 9.58
N ASN A 216 17.47 -11.79 8.43
CA ASN A 216 18.80 -11.96 7.84
C ASN A 216 19.86 -11.05 8.48
N THR A 217 19.45 -9.96 9.11
CA THR A 217 20.34 -9.06 9.86
C THR A 217 20.61 -9.53 11.28
N THR A 218 19.79 -10.45 11.80
CA THR A 218 19.98 -11.03 13.13
C THR A 218 20.94 -12.21 13.06
N GLN A 219 22.23 -11.96 13.30
CA GLN A 219 23.29 -12.97 13.27
C GLN A 219 23.27 -13.82 14.55
N THR A 220 22.21 -14.60 14.74
CA THR A 220 22.15 -15.61 15.79
C THR A 220 21.91 -16.97 15.16
N VAL A 221 22.90 -17.86 15.34
CA VAL A 221 22.79 -19.30 15.10
C VAL A 221 21.66 -19.80 16.00
N ILE A 222 20.46 -19.99 15.45
CA ILE A 222 19.34 -20.56 16.21
C ILE A 222 18.70 -21.63 15.34
N GLU A 223 18.72 -22.84 15.87
CA GLU A 223 18.31 -24.11 15.30
C GLU A 223 16.89 -24.07 14.73
N GLY A 224 16.66 -24.86 13.66
CA GLY A 224 15.38 -25.43 13.20
C GLY A 224 14.19 -24.49 13.00
N ASP A 225 13.68 -23.92 14.08
CA ASP A 225 12.43 -23.19 14.18
C ASP A 225 12.49 -21.81 13.52
N ILE A 226 13.61 -21.08 13.63
CA ILE A 226 13.77 -19.77 12.95
C ILE A 226 13.87 -19.95 11.43
N GLU A 227 14.61 -20.95 10.95
CA GLU A 227 14.69 -21.26 9.52
C GLU A 227 13.35 -21.74 8.96
N ASN A 228 12.58 -22.48 9.75
CA ASN A 228 11.22 -22.84 9.38
C ASN A 228 10.32 -21.59 9.31
N CYS A 229 10.42 -20.68 10.29
CA CYS A 229 9.68 -19.42 10.29
C CYS A 229 10.02 -18.54 9.09
N LYS A 230 11.31 -18.39 8.75
CA LYS A 230 11.76 -17.69 7.54
C LYS A 230 11.12 -18.27 6.27
N ARG A 231 11.11 -19.60 6.14
CA ARG A 231 10.48 -20.29 5.01
C ARG A 231 8.97 -20.04 4.95
N THR A 232 8.29 -20.06 6.09
CA THR A 232 6.86 -19.73 6.18
C THR A 232 6.59 -18.28 5.76
N ILE A 233 7.37 -17.32 6.25
CA ILE A 233 7.28 -15.91 5.87
C ILE A 233 7.47 -15.72 4.36
N LEU A 234 8.47 -16.38 3.77
CA LEU A 234 8.69 -16.36 2.33
C LEU A 234 7.49 -16.95 1.57
N GLY A 235 6.97 -18.09 2.03
CA GLY A 235 5.78 -18.73 1.45
C GLY A 235 4.53 -17.85 1.50
N ILE A 236 4.33 -17.07 2.56
CA ILE A 236 3.26 -16.05 2.62
C ILE A 236 3.48 -15.01 1.52
N GLY A 237 4.71 -14.47 1.41
CA GLY A 237 5.08 -13.50 0.38
C GLY A 237 4.82 -14.01 -1.05
N GLU A 238 5.20 -15.25 -1.35
CA GLU A 238 4.98 -15.89 -2.65
C GLU A 238 3.48 -15.97 -3.00
N LYS A 239 2.63 -16.33 -2.04
CA LYS A 239 1.18 -16.44 -2.27
C LYS A 239 0.53 -15.09 -2.51
N LEU A 240 1.01 -14.05 -1.84
CA LEU A 240 0.54 -12.68 -2.05
C LEU A 240 1.00 -12.12 -3.40
N GLN A 241 2.21 -12.48 -3.84
CA GLN A 241 2.69 -12.14 -5.19
C GLN A 241 1.91 -12.87 -6.27
N GLU A 242 1.56 -14.14 -6.05
CA GLU A 242 0.69 -14.91 -6.94
C GLU A 242 -0.69 -14.23 -7.06
N ALA A 243 -1.27 -13.79 -5.94
CA ALA A 243 -2.52 -13.03 -5.93
C ALA A 243 -2.40 -11.70 -6.70
N LEU A 244 -1.31 -10.96 -6.52
CA LEU A 244 -1.02 -9.74 -7.29
C LEU A 244 -0.89 -10.01 -8.79
N ALA A 245 -0.28 -11.13 -9.18
CA ALA A 245 -0.12 -11.50 -10.59
C ALA A 245 -1.47 -11.76 -11.26
N VAL A 246 -2.44 -12.33 -10.53
CA VAL A 246 -3.81 -12.52 -11.02
C VAL A 246 -4.52 -11.18 -11.31
N LEU A 247 -4.21 -10.14 -10.52
CA LEU A 247 -4.74 -8.79 -10.71
C LEU A 247 -4.10 -8.05 -11.89
N ARG A 248 -2.88 -8.43 -12.33
CA ARG A 248 -2.19 -7.72 -13.40
C ARG A 248 -2.98 -7.80 -14.71
N GLY A 249 -3.22 -6.63 -15.31
CA GLY A 249 -3.93 -6.51 -16.58
C GLY A 249 -5.45 -6.65 -16.49
N ARG A 250 -6.02 -6.74 -15.29
CA ARG A 250 -7.48 -6.79 -15.08
C ARG A 250 -7.96 -5.52 -14.37
N SER A 251 -8.92 -4.83 -14.98
CA SER A 251 -9.64 -3.74 -14.32
C SER A 251 -10.80 -4.33 -13.50
N LEU A 252 -10.48 -4.92 -12.35
CA LEU A 252 -11.47 -5.55 -11.46
C LEU A 252 -12.24 -4.52 -10.60
N ASN A 253 -12.56 -3.37 -11.19
CA ASN A 253 -13.43 -2.38 -10.55
C ASN A 253 -14.90 -2.82 -10.62
N GLU A 254 -15.25 -3.62 -11.62
CA GLU A 254 -16.56 -4.24 -11.79
C GLU A 254 -16.35 -5.68 -12.27
N VAL A 255 -17.05 -6.64 -11.65
CA VAL A 255 -17.06 -8.04 -12.12
C VAL A 255 -18.02 -8.14 -13.29
N THR A 256 -17.47 -8.13 -14.50
CA THR A 256 -18.25 -8.10 -15.74
C THR A 256 -18.32 -9.46 -16.43
N SER A 257 -17.58 -10.46 -15.93
CA SER A 257 -17.48 -11.77 -16.53
C SER A 257 -17.29 -12.89 -15.50
N LEU A 258 -17.63 -14.12 -15.88
CA LEU A 258 -17.28 -15.33 -15.11
C LEU A 258 -15.75 -15.45 -14.93
N GLY A 259 -14.98 -14.95 -15.90
CA GLY A 259 -13.51 -14.88 -15.81
C GLY A 259 -13.01 -13.97 -14.69
N ASP A 260 -13.76 -12.92 -14.35
CA ASP A 260 -13.45 -12.01 -13.23
C ASP A 260 -13.86 -12.62 -11.89
N ALA A 261 -15.03 -13.27 -11.83
CA ALA A 261 -15.47 -14.00 -10.64
C ALA A 261 -14.50 -15.15 -10.29
N ASN A 262 -14.04 -15.90 -11.29
CA ASN A 262 -13.04 -16.96 -11.11
C ASN A 262 -11.69 -16.40 -10.66
N ALA A 263 -11.28 -15.22 -11.16
CA ALA A 263 -10.06 -14.55 -10.72
C ALA A 263 -10.15 -14.17 -9.23
N PHE A 264 -11.28 -13.60 -8.80
CA PHE A 264 -11.50 -13.29 -7.37
C PHE A 264 -11.54 -14.56 -6.52
N SER A 265 -12.18 -15.64 -6.98
CA SER A 265 -12.23 -16.93 -6.26
C SER A 265 -10.83 -17.51 -6.08
N HIS A 266 -10.01 -17.47 -7.13
CA HIS A 266 -8.63 -17.91 -7.07
C HIS A 266 -7.80 -17.06 -6.09
N ILE A 267 -7.96 -15.73 -6.12
CA ILE A 267 -7.32 -14.83 -5.15
C ILE A 267 -7.75 -15.16 -3.72
N THR A 268 -9.05 -15.36 -3.45
CA THR A 268 -9.55 -15.74 -2.12
C THR A 268 -8.86 -17.02 -1.61
N GLY A 269 -8.66 -18.03 -2.47
CA GLY A 269 -7.93 -19.24 -2.11
C GLY A 269 -6.47 -18.99 -1.74
N LEU A 270 -5.78 -18.10 -2.46
CA LEU A 270 -4.40 -17.69 -2.16
C LEU A 270 -4.31 -16.93 -0.83
N LEU A 271 -5.26 -16.03 -0.55
CA LEU A 271 -5.32 -15.28 0.70
C LEU A 271 -5.60 -16.20 1.89
N ALA A 272 -6.50 -17.17 1.75
CA ALA A 272 -6.77 -18.16 2.78
C ALA A 272 -5.53 -19.02 3.09
N TYR A 273 -4.77 -19.39 2.06
CA TYR A 273 -3.52 -20.11 2.24
C TYR A 273 -2.46 -19.26 2.97
N ALA A 274 -2.28 -18.01 2.55
CA ALA A 274 -1.37 -17.06 3.19
C ALA A 274 -1.75 -16.82 4.67
N GLN A 275 -3.05 -16.71 4.96
CA GLN A 275 -3.60 -16.57 6.30
C GLN A 275 -3.29 -17.80 7.18
N SER A 276 -3.46 -19.02 6.64
CA SER A 276 -3.14 -20.26 7.38
C SER A 276 -1.64 -20.37 7.69
N LEU A 277 -0.77 -19.99 6.75
CA LEU A 277 0.66 -19.90 7.02
C LEU A 277 0.97 -18.86 8.10
N LEU A 278 0.32 -17.70 8.07
CA LEU A 278 0.50 -16.63 9.04
C LEU A 278 0.10 -17.08 10.46
N GLU A 279 -0.98 -17.86 10.57
CA GLU A 279 -1.45 -18.44 11.84
C GLU A 279 -0.52 -19.54 12.37
N SER A 280 0.29 -20.16 11.51
CA SER A 280 1.30 -21.14 11.93
C SER A 280 2.56 -20.52 12.56
N ILE A 281 2.72 -19.18 12.48
CA ILE A 281 3.88 -18.47 13.03
C ILE A 281 3.71 -18.23 14.54
N ASP A 282 4.60 -18.80 15.35
CA ASP A 282 4.72 -18.42 16.76
C ASP A 282 5.44 -17.07 16.90
N VAL A 283 4.67 -16.00 17.12
CA VAL A 283 5.17 -14.63 17.26
C VAL A 283 6.17 -14.48 18.42
N ASN A 284 6.05 -15.30 19.47
CA ASN A 284 6.93 -15.23 20.64
C ASN A 284 8.34 -15.78 20.34
N SER A 285 8.45 -16.61 19.29
CA SER A 285 9.73 -17.16 18.82
C SER A 285 10.52 -16.18 17.94
N LEU A 286 9.93 -15.03 17.56
CA LEU A 286 10.56 -14.09 16.64
C LEU A 286 11.53 -13.14 17.36
N PRO A 287 12.65 -12.75 16.70
CA PRO A 287 13.43 -11.59 17.12
C PRO A 287 12.51 -10.36 17.20
N SER A 288 12.70 -9.44 18.15
CA SER A 288 11.88 -8.23 18.25
C SER A 288 10.37 -8.50 18.21
N HIS A 289 9.89 -9.52 18.93
CA HIS A 289 8.51 -10.03 18.91
C HIS A 289 7.42 -8.95 19.01
N ALA A 290 7.64 -7.84 19.73
CA ALA A 290 6.69 -6.73 19.81
C ALA A 290 6.51 -6.00 18.47
N LEU A 291 7.61 -5.73 17.75
CA LEU A 291 7.58 -5.09 16.44
C LEU A 291 7.02 -6.03 15.38
N HIS A 292 7.54 -7.27 15.32
CA HIS A 292 7.09 -8.25 14.34
C HIS A 292 5.64 -8.68 14.59
N GLY A 293 5.22 -8.80 15.84
CA GLY A 293 3.81 -9.05 16.19
C GLY A 293 2.89 -7.96 15.65
N LYS A 294 3.28 -6.68 15.73
CA LYS A 294 2.50 -5.58 15.14
C LYS A 294 2.43 -5.68 13.62
N LEU A 295 3.57 -5.94 12.95
CA LEU A 295 3.62 -6.07 11.49
C LEU A 295 2.79 -7.26 11.00
N LEU A 296 2.92 -8.43 11.62
CA LEU A 296 2.16 -9.63 11.27
C LEU A 296 0.66 -9.47 11.57
N ASN A 297 0.29 -8.76 12.64
CA ASN A 297 -1.11 -8.41 12.89
C ASN A 297 -1.68 -7.47 11.82
N ASN A 298 -0.88 -6.51 11.33
CA ASN A 298 -1.30 -5.65 10.23
C ASN A 298 -1.51 -6.48 8.96
N VAL A 299 -0.58 -7.38 8.63
CA VAL A 299 -0.76 -8.31 7.49
C VAL A 299 -2.04 -9.12 7.67
N ARG A 300 -2.29 -9.68 8.87
CA ARG A 300 -3.52 -10.42 9.16
C ARG A 300 -4.78 -9.61 8.83
N ASN A 301 -4.85 -8.38 9.32
CA ASN A 301 -6.00 -7.51 9.08
C ASN A 301 -6.15 -7.20 7.59
N THR A 302 -5.05 -6.95 6.89
CA THR A 302 -5.04 -6.71 5.46
C THR A 302 -5.51 -7.93 4.66
N LEU A 303 -5.11 -9.14 5.03
CA LEU A 303 -5.59 -10.37 4.39
C LEU A 303 -7.09 -10.58 4.58
N GLN A 304 -7.59 -10.32 5.78
CA GLN A 304 -9.02 -10.41 6.10
C GLN A 304 -9.84 -9.38 5.32
N GLU A 305 -9.38 -8.12 5.27
CA GLU A 305 -10.02 -7.05 4.51
C GLU A 305 -10.02 -7.37 3.00
N ALA A 306 -8.88 -7.82 2.47
CA ALA A 306 -8.74 -8.24 1.08
C ALA A 306 -9.66 -9.42 0.72
N ALA A 307 -9.73 -10.44 1.58
CA ALA A 307 -10.61 -11.60 1.37
C ALA A 307 -12.09 -11.19 1.36
N ALA A 308 -12.51 -10.30 2.27
CA ALA A 308 -13.87 -9.78 2.29
C ALA A 308 -14.21 -9.03 0.99
N ILE A 309 -13.28 -8.24 0.44
CA ILE A 309 -13.45 -7.58 -0.86
C ILE A 309 -13.63 -8.62 -1.96
N CYS A 310 -12.75 -9.63 -2.04
CA CYS A 310 -12.83 -10.66 -3.07
C CYS A 310 -14.17 -11.43 -3.04
N ILE A 311 -14.60 -11.83 -1.84
CA ILE A 311 -15.88 -12.53 -1.62
C ILE A 311 -17.03 -11.64 -2.11
N LYS A 312 -17.10 -10.39 -1.64
CA LYS A 312 -18.18 -9.49 -2.02
C LYS A 312 -18.24 -9.25 -3.54
N GLN A 313 -17.09 -9.08 -4.19
CA GLN A 313 -17.01 -8.90 -5.63
C GLN A 313 -17.48 -10.13 -6.41
N GLN A 314 -17.17 -11.35 -5.94
CA GLN A 314 -17.69 -12.59 -6.54
C GLN A 314 -19.23 -12.60 -6.56
N TYR A 315 -19.87 -12.17 -5.47
CA TYR A 315 -21.33 -12.16 -5.35
C TYR A 315 -22.00 -10.98 -6.08
N ALA A 316 -21.29 -9.87 -6.31
CA ALA A 316 -21.85 -8.67 -6.94
C ALA A 316 -22.00 -8.77 -8.46
N GLY A 317 -21.18 -9.59 -9.14
CA GLY A 317 -21.09 -9.58 -10.61
C GLY A 317 -21.67 -10.78 -11.35
N ASN A 318 -22.21 -11.81 -10.67
CA ASN A 318 -22.78 -12.96 -11.37
C ASN A 318 -24.01 -13.57 -10.64
N PRO A 319 -25.18 -13.69 -11.30
CA PRO A 319 -26.36 -14.35 -10.74
C PRO A 319 -26.17 -15.85 -10.43
N GLU A 320 -25.22 -16.56 -11.06
CA GLU A 320 -24.94 -17.97 -10.74
C GLU A 320 -24.35 -18.18 -9.33
N TYR A 321 -23.70 -17.15 -8.77
CA TYR A 321 -23.19 -17.17 -7.40
C TYR A 321 -24.07 -16.41 -6.42
N SER A 322 -25.12 -15.71 -6.90
CA SER A 322 -26.11 -15.08 -6.04
C SER A 322 -26.90 -16.15 -5.29
N ALA A 323 -27.16 -15.96 -4.00
CA ALA A 323 -28.09 -16.83 -3.29
C ALA A 323 -29.44 -16.85 -4.05
N PRO A 324 -30.02 -18.02 -4.37
CA PRO A 324 -31.30 -18.08 -5.07
C PRO A 324 -32.34 -17.28 -4.28
N ALA A 325 -33.08 -16.40 -4.96
CA ALA A 325 -34.09 -15.53 -4.34
C ALA A 325 -35.30 -16.29 -3.74
N GLU A 326 -35.32 -17.62 -3.82
CA GLU A 326 -36.29 -18.50 -3.19
C GLU A 326 -35.55 -19.59 -2.40
N CYS A 327 -34.92 -19.21 -1.29
CA CYS A 327 -34.43 -20.17 -0.31
C CYS A 327 -35.58 -20.63 0.59
N ASP A 328 -36.26 -21.71 0.19
CA ASP A 328 -37.07 -22.49 1.13
C ASP A 328 -36.12 -23.36 1.98
N CYS A 329 -35.79 -22.88 3.18
CA CYS A 329 -34.81 -23.45 4.12
C CYS A 329 -35.16 -24.86 4.63
N ALA A 330 -36.18 -25.53 4.07
CA ALA A 330 -36.71 -26.78 4.58
C ALA A 330 -36.14 -28.06 3.94
N ASN A 331 -35.35 -27.99 2.85
CA ASN A 331 -34.98 -29.20 2.11
C ASN A 331 -33.49 -29.28 1.69
N HIS A 332 -32.65 -29.82 2.58
CA HIS A 332 -31.20 -29.99 2.37
C HIS A 332 -30.79 -31.06 1.34
N ARG A 333 -31.71 -31.89 0.81
CA ARG A 333 -31.37 -33.02 -0.07
C ARG A 333 -31.51 -32.75 -1.58
N ALA A 334 -32.00 -31.58 -1.98
CA ALA A 334 -32.15 -31.22 -3.40
C ALA A 334 -30.85 -30.69 -4.05
N TRP A 335 -29.80 -30.50 -3.27
CA TRP A 335 -28.57 -29.81 -3.67
C TRP A 335 -27.55 -30.75 -4.34
N GLY A 336 -27.86 -31.22 -5.55
CA GLY A 336 -26.96 -32.01 -6.39
C GLY A 336 -25.70 -31.27 -6.86
N PHE A 337 -24.94 -30.65 -5.95
CA PHE A 337 -23.63 -30.10 -6.24
C PHE A 337 -22.62 -31.25 -6.45
N PRO A 338 -21.78 -31.17 -7.49
CA PRO A 338 -20.62 -32.04 -7.58
C PRO A 338 -19.66 -31.65 -6.46
N SER A 339 -19.51 -32.56 -5.49
CA SER A 339 -18.51 -32.54 -4.44
C SER A 339 -17.11 -32.25 -5.00
N THR A 340 -16.72 -30.98 -5.02
CA THR A 340 -15.32 -30.60 -4.84
C THR A 340 -15.18 -30.19 -3.38
N ARG A 341 -14.33 -30.93 -2.68
CA ARG A 341 -14.04 -30.77 -1.25
C ARG A 341 -13.44 -29.40 -0.97
N PHE A 342 -14.26 -28.36 -0.85
CA PHE A 342 -13.99 -27.30 0.11
C PHE A 342 -14.52 -27.82 1.44
N ALA A 343 -13.64 -28.50 2.17
CA ALA A 343 -13.85 -28.72 3.58
C ALA A 343 -14.05 -27.34 4.21
N ALA A 344 -15.19 -27.21 4.89
CA ALA A 344 -15.54 -26.07 5.71
C ALA A 344 -14.30 -25.52 6.43
N ILE A 345 -13.87 -24.32 6.04
CA ILE A 345 -13.31 -23.41 7.03
C ILE A 345 -14.52 -23.04 7.87
N ASP A 346 -14.46 -23.53 9.09
CA ASP A 346 -15.51 -23.57 10.08
C ASP A 346 -16.37 -22.30 10.09
N THR A 347 -17.67 -22.51 9.99
CA THR A 347 -18.76 -21.53 10.06
C THR A 347 -18.84 -20.78 11.40
N SER A 348 -17.77 -20.74 12.20
CA SER A 348 -17.68 -19.98 13.45
C SER A 348 -17.32 -18.50 13.25
N LEU A 349 -16.68 -18.12 12.14
CA LEU A 349 -16.28 -16.72 11.88
C LEU A 349 -17.44 -15.80 11.38
N VAL A 350 -18.58 -16.37 11.00
CA VAL A 350 -19.77 -15.61 10.57
C VAL A 350 -20.75 -15.37 11.73
N GLY A 351 -20.60 -16.10 12.84
CA GLY A 351 -21.45 -15.95 14.04
C GLY A 351 -21.16 -14.69 14.86
N ASP A 352 -19.90 -14.22 14.89
CA ASP A 352 -19.49 -13.15 15.79
C ASP A 352 -19.66 -11.72 15.23
N PHE A 353 -20.07 -11.57 13.96
CA PHE A 353 -20.32 -10.23 13.38
C PHE A 353 -21.77 -9.74 13.52
N MET A 354 -22.70 -10.57 14.01
CA MET A 354 -24.12 -10.19 14.15
C MET A 354 -24.54 -9.68 15.53
N GLU A 355 -23.63 -9.57 16.50
CA GLU A 355 -23.96 -9.17 17.88
C GLU A 355 -23.37 -7.84 18.38
N CYS A 356 -23.02 -6.91 17.49
CA CYS A 356 -22.88 -5.50 17.85
C CYS A 356 -24.13 -4.71 17.42
N ARG A 357 -25.28 -4.99 18.06
CA ARG A 357 -26.45 -4.10 18.08
C ARG A 357 -26.31 -3.11 19.23
N ILE A 358 -26.24 -1.83 18.87
CA ILE A 358 -26.86 -0.67 19.52
C ILE A 358 -27.05 -0.78 21.06
N MET A 359 -26.23 -0.04 21.80
CA MET A 359 -26.74 0.91 22.80
C MET A 359 -26.09 2.27 22.58
#